data_AF-A0A0Q3E3V2-F1
#
_entry.id   AF-A0A0Q3E3V2-F1
#
_cell.length_a   1.000
_cell.length_b   1.000
_cell.length_c   1.000
_cell.angle_alpha   90.00
_cell.angle_beta   90.00
_cell.angle_gamma   90.00
#
_symmetry.space_group_name_H-M   'P 1'
#
loop_
_entity.id
_entity.type
_entity.pdbx_description
1 polymer ?
#
loop_
_entity_poly.entity_id
_entity_poly.type
_entity_poly.pdbx_seq_one_letter_code
_entity_poly.pdbx_strand_id
1 'polypeptide(L)'
;MDHGRQARADRGGVRQGLPELHGIGHRRPHLLHLLPLHLRQDPPRHHRAARSRHGVLLPVRHGRRRVLPQDPARRSPHRARPRDLGQTEWTASTLAHVSKTDYDVLLVPGDLSYADTQQPLWDTFGRFVEKHASRRPWMVTEGNHEVESAATALPGSPSPFVAYNTRWRMPYEESGSPSGLYYSFDAAGGAVHVVMLGSYAGFNSTSDQHAWLARDLAAVDRRATPWLVVLLHAPWYNTNAAHAGEGEAMRKAMERLLYDARVDVVFAGHVHAYERFTRVHNNEANPCGPVYITIGDGGNREGLAFDFQKNHKLARLSMMREASFGHGRLSVVNATSARWAWHRNDDADSTVRDELWLESLAANGACQRGNHAADSWSDEL
;
A
#
# COMPACT_ATOMS: atom_id res chain seq x y z
N MET A 1 -4.89 1.89 -88.34
CA MET A 1 -5.73 0.68 -88.32
C MET A 1 -5.95 0.36 -86.83
N ASP A 2 -6.72 1.12 -86.06
CA ASP A 2 -8.04 1.74 -86.33
C ASP A 2 -9.13 0.73 -86.68
N HIS A 3 -9.91 0.36 -85.66
CA HIS A 3 -11.34 0.66 -85.43
C HIS A 3 -11.54 0.57 -83.89
N GLY A 4 -12.44 1.25 -83.17
CA GLY A 4 -13.71 1.91 -83.50
C GLY A 4 -14.86 1.14 -82.80
N ARG A 5 -15.75 1.70 -81.96
CA ARG A 5 -16.04 3.08 -81.52
C ARG A 5 -16.75 3.08 -80.14
N GLN A 6 -16.75 4.23 -79.44
CA GLN A 6 -17.85 4.93 -78.69
C GLN A 6 -18.86 4.12 -77.82
N ALA A 7 -19.42 4.62 -76.69
CA ALA A 7 -19.57 5.99 -76.18
C ALA A 7 -19.54 6.02 -74.62
N ARG A 8 -19.16 7.13 -73.93
CA ARG A 8 -20.02 8.18 -73.30
C ARG A 8 -21.21 7.65 -72.47
N ALA A 9 -21.61 8.19 -71.32
CA ALA A 9 -21.11 9.20 -70.35
C ALA A 9 -21.98 9.02 -69.05
N ASP A 10 -21.99 9.82 -67.98
CA ASP A 10 -21.59 11.21 -67.71
C ASP A 10 -21.46 11.44 -66.17
N ARG A 11 -20.87 12.58 -65.75
CA ARG A 11 -20.88 13.28 -64.43
C ARG A 11 -21.08 12.47 -63.11
N GLY A 12 -20.30 12.66 -62.05
CA GLY A 12 -19.25 13.67 -61.75
C GLY A 12 -19.58 14.50 -60.50
N GLY A 13 -18.71 14.49 -59.48
CA GLY A 13 -18.95 15.20 -58.22
C GLY A 13 -17.82 15.11 -57.20
N VAL A 14 -16.74 15.88 -57.40
CA VAL A 14 -15.63 15.99 -56.43
C VAL A 14 -15.94 17.06 -55.39
N ARG A 15 -15.79 16.73 -54.10
CA ARG A 15 -15.41 17.69 -53.05
C ARG A 15 -14.39 17.07 -52.10
N GLN A 16 -13.41 17.88 -51.69
CA GLN A 16 -12.40 17.54 -50.69
C GLN A 16 -12.95 17.77 -49.28
N GLY A 17 -12.47 16.99 -48.30
CA GLY A 17 -12.79 17.14 -46.88
C GLY A 17 -11.77 16.37 -46.03
N LEU A 18 -11.23 17.02 -45.00
CA LEU A 18 -10.09 16.53 -44.19
C LEU A 18 -10.45 15.34 -43.27
N PRO A 19 -9.45 14.53 -42.86
CA PRO A 19 -9.63 13.51 -41.83
C PRO A 19 -9.45 14.10 -40.42
N GLU A 20 -10.52 14.07 -39.63
CA GLU A 20 -10.52 14.38 -38.18
C GLU A 20 -11.44 13.38 -37.45
N LEU A 21 -11.21 12.99 -36.19
CA LEU A 21 -10.05 13.21 -35.31
C LEU A 21 -9.97 12.02 -34.31
N HIS A 22 -8.90 11.93 -33.52
CA HIS A 22 -8.77 10.87 -32.52
C HIS A 22 -9.87 10.94 -31.45
N GLY A 23 -10.66 9.87 -31.34
CA GLY A 23 -11.39 9.54 -30.12
C GLY A 23 -10.39 9.12 -29.03
N ILE A 24 -9.77 10.08 -28.36
CA ILE A 24 -8.91 9.82 -27.19
C ILE A 24 -9.79 9.30 -26.06
N GLY A 25 -9.89 7.97 -25.99
CA GLY A 25 -10.54 7.28 -24.89
C GLY A 25 -9.73 7.46 -23.61
N HIS A 26 -10.04 8.51 -22.85
CA HIS A 26 -9.52 8.72 -21.49
C HIS A 26 -9.97 7.55 -20.59
N ARG A 27 -9.18 6.48 -20.59
CA ARG A 27 -9.20 5.48 -19.52
C ARG A 27 -9.00 6.24 -18.21
N ARG A 28 -9.91 6.07 -17.26
CA ARG A 28 -9.72 6.61 -15.91
C ARG A 28 -8.48 5.94 -15.31
N PRO A 29 -7.60 6.68 -14.62
CA PRO A 29 -6.46 6.07 -13.94
C PRO A 29 -6.97 5.05 -12.92
N HIS A 30 -6.31 3.90 -12.84
CA HIS A 30 -6.57 2.97 -11.75
C HIS A 30 -6.00 3.57 -10.47
N LEU A 31 -6.70 3.36 -9.36
CA LEU A 31 -6.36 4.01 -8.10
C LEU A 31 -5.80 2.95 -7.16
N LEU A 32 -4.53 3.07 -6.82
CA LEU A 32 -3.87 2.26 -5.80
C LEU A 32 -3.54 3.15 -4.59
N HIS A 33 -4.51 3.92 -4.13
CA HIS A 33 -4.40 4.93 -3.07
C HIS A 33 -4.21 4.24 -1.69
N LEU A 34 -5.04 4.66 -0.74
CA LEU A 34 -5.48 3.81 0.35
C LEU A 34 -7.00 3.53 0.24
N LEU A 35 -7.58 3.02 -0.87
CA LEU A 35 -6.99 2.56 -2.14
C LEU A 35 -7.84 2.77 -3.43
N PRO A 36 -9.11 2.33 -3.49
CA PRO A 36 -10.26 2.07 -5.34
C PRO A 36 -10.79 3.04 -6.40
N LEU A 37 -11.36 2.31 -7.37
CA LEU A 37 -12.51 2.64 -8.23
C LEU A 37 -13.55 1.47 -8.22
N HIS A 38 -14.02 0.97 -9.39
CA HIS A 38 -15.08 -0.05 -9.49
C HIS A 38 -15.32 -0.57 -10.94
N LEU A 39 -15.87 -1.79 -11.10
CA LEU A 39 -16.86 -2.14 -12.15
C LEU A 39 -17.60 -3.48 -11.87
N ARG A 40 -18.69 -3.76 -12.61
CA ARG A 40 -19.73 -4.78 -12.30
C ARG A 40 -19.68 -6.04 -13.18
N GLN A 41 -20.18 -7.16 -12.65
CA GLN A 41 -21.38 -7.85 -13.18
C GLN A 41 -22.23 -8.51 -12.07
N ASP A 42 -23.54 -8.22 -12.08
CA ASP A 42 -24.68 -9.02 -11.61
C ASP A 42 -24.84 -9.46 -10.12
N PRO A 43 -26.07 -9.86 -9.68
CA PRO A 43 -26.57 -9.45 -8.37
C PRO A 43 -26.25 -10.39 -7.19
N PRO A 44 -26.26 -9.87 -5.95
CA PRO A 44 -25.90 -10.64 -4.76
C PRO A 44 -26.91 -11.74 -4.45
N ARG A 45 -26.44 -12.99 -4.38
CA ARG A 45 -27.13 -14.04 -3.61
C ARG A 45 -27.06 -13.68 -2.12
N HIS A 46 -28.20 -13.59 -1.46
CA HIS A 46 -28.28 -13.26 -0.03
C HIS A 46 -27.70 -14.37 0.86
N HIS A 47 -26.42 -14.29 1.19
CA HIS A 47 -25.84 -15.07 2.29
C HIS A 47 -26.34 -14.56 3.64
N ARG A 48 -27.48 -15.10 4.10
CA ARG A 48 -27.89 -14.99 5.50
C ARG A 48 -26.89 -15.78 6.37
N ALA A 49 -26.17 -15.08 7.25
CA ALA A 49 -25.52 -15.73 8.39
C ALA A 49 -26.61 -16.32 9.29
N ALA A 50 -26.69 -17.65 9.36
CA ALA A 50 -27.71 -18.37 10.11
C ALA A 50 -27.41 -18.36 11.61
N ARG A 51 -27.87 -17.32 12.33
CA ARG A 51 -27.84 -17.32 13.81
C ARG A 51 -28.86 -18.33 14.36
N SER A 52 -28.37 -19.45 14.88
CA SER A 52 -29.17 -20.35 15.70
C SER A 52 -29.42 -19.74 17.08
N ARG A 53 -30.71 -19.61 17.43
CA ARG A 53 -31.28 -19.58 18.79
C ARG A 53 -30.39 -19.01 19.92
N HIS A 54 -30.48 -17.70 20.15
CA HIS A 54 -31.10 -17.13 21.37
C HIS A 54 -31.49 -15.68 21.08
N GLY A 55 -32.72 -15.29 21.39
CA GLY A 55 -33.32 -14.04 20.89
C GLY A 55 -33.23 -12.88 21.86
N VAL A 56 -32.47 -11.83 21.51
CA VAL A 56 -32.61 -10.49 22.10
C VAL A 56 -32.78 -9.49 20.96
N LEU A 57 -33.97 -8.90 20.87
CA LEU A 57 -34.30 -7.87 19.87
C LEU A 57 -33.84 -6.50 20.38
N LEU A 58 -32.85 -5.90 19.72
CA LEU A 58 -32.47 -4.50 19.96
C LEU A 58 -33.40 -3.56 19.16
N PRO A 59 -33.93 -2.49 19.78
CA PRO A 59 -34.93 -1.63 19.14
C PRO A 59 -34.32 -0.68 18.09
N VAL A 60 -34.90 -0.65 16.90
CA VAL A 60 -34.56 0.32 15.85
C VAL A 60 -35.04 1.72 16.27
N ARG A 61 -34.12 2.67 16.45
CA ARG A 61 -34.45 4.08 16.70
C ARG A 61 -34.25 4.92 15.43
N HIS A 62 -35.31 5.50 14.90
CA HIS A 62 -35.22 6.54 13.87
C HIS A 62 -34.71 7.86 14.47
N GLY A 63 -33.43 8.18 14.23
CA GLY A 63 -32.86 9.49 14.55
C GLY A 63 -33.23 10.55 13.50
N ARG A 64 -34.02 11.56 13.88
CA ARG A 64 -34.24 12.76 13.04
C ARG A 64 -32.96 13.60 12.99
N ARG A 65 -32.69 14.27 11.85
CA ARG A 65 -31.63 15.29 11.75
C ARG A 65 -31.84 16.37 12.82
N ARG A 66 -30.76 16.80 13.48
CA ARG A 66 -30.72 18.02 14.30
C ARG A 66 -29.53 18.86 13.83
N VAL A 67 -29.77 20.12 13.52
CA VAL A 67 -28.73 21.12 13.23
C VAL A 67 -28.34 21.78 14.56
N LEU A 68 -27.06 22.10 14.73
CA LEU A 68 -26.54 22.95 15.81
C LEU A 68 -25.57 23.98 15.19
N PRO A 69 -25.50 25.21 15.75
CA PRO A 69 -24.72 26.30 15.18
C PRO A 69 -23.22 26.20 15.50
N GLN A 70 -22.42 27.00 14.79
CA GLN A 70 -21.00 27.23 15.07
C GLN A 70 -20.83 28.46 15.99
N ASP A 71 -19.87 28.41 16.91
CA ASP A 71 -19.40 29.55 17.71
C ASP A 71 -17.86 29.48 17.82
N PRO A 72 -17.09 30.45 17.28
CA PRO A 72 -15.65 30.30 17.04
C PRO A 72 -14.76 30.87 18.15
N ALA A 73 -14.94 30.47 19.43
CA ALA A 73 -14.21 31.09 20.55
C ALA A 73 -13.73 30.13 21.67
N ARG A 74 -12.68 29.32 21.41
CA ARG A 74 -11.68 28.93 22.44
C ARG A 74 -10.45 28.23 21.82
N ARG A 75 -9.25 28.78 22.05
CA ARG A 75 -7.96 28.07 21.90
C ARG A 75 -7.49 27.61 23.28
N SER A 76 -6.99 26.37 23.38
CA SER A 76 -6.19 25.87 24.51
C SER A 76 -5.34 24.67 24.02
N PRO A 77 -4.19 24.36 24.64
CA PRO A 77 -3.16 23.49 24.05
C PRO A 77 -3.26 21.99 24.44
N HIS A 78 -2.32 21.19 23.90
CA HIS A 78 -2.07 19.74 24.10
C HIS A 78 -2.94 18.77 23.26
N ARG A 79 -2.50 17.57 22.82
CA ARG A 79 -1.15 16.96 22.54
C ARG A 79 -1.35 15.60 21.78
N ALA A 80 -0.49 15.27 20.79
CA ALA A 80 -0.32 13.93 20.12
C ALA A 80 -1.51 13.32 19.31
N ARG A 81 -1.23 12.43 18.33
CA ARG A 81 -2.15 12.05 17.21
C ARG A 81 -1.86 10.65 16.53
N PRO A 82 -2.86 9.85 16.06
CA PRO A 82 -2.74 8.61 15.17
C PRO A 82 -3.33 8.58 13.72
N ARG A 83 -3.13 7.65 12.74
CA ARG A 83 -2.79 6.18 12.54
C ARG A 83 -1.44 5.81 11.85
N ASP A 84 -0.69 4.71 11.96
CA ASP A 84 -0.47 3.55 12.84
C ASP A 84 -1.56 3.24 13.85
N LEU A 85 -2.47 2.40 13.37
CA LEU A 85 -3.89 2.72 13.46
C LEU A 85 -4.32 2.99 14.88
N GLY A 86 -4.19 2.00 15.75
CA GLY A 86 -4.78 2.09 17.07
C GLY A 86 -6.25 2.53 16.95
N GLN A 87 -6.71 3.37 17.87
CA GLN A 87 -8.15 3.59 18.04
C GLN A 87 -8.45 4.90 18.76
N THR A 88 -8.30 6.02 18.04
CA THR A 88 -8.34 7.37 18.62
C THR A 88 -9.03 8.40 17.70
N GLU A 89 -9.10 9.65 18.14
CA GLU A 89 -9.69 10.76 17.38
C GLU A 89 -8.96 11.06 16.05
N TRP A 90 -7.63 10.95 15.98
CA TRP A 90 -6.91 11.20 14.73
C TRP A 90 -6.82 9.94 13.86
N THR A 91 -6.87 8.73 14.45
CA THR A 91 -7.19 7.52 13.68
C THR A 91 -8.51 7.73 12.94
N ALA A 92 -9.51 8.32 13.61
CA ALA A 92 -10.81 8.62 13.02
C ALA A 92 -10.72 9.75 11.99
N SER A 93 -9.93 10.80 12.22
CA SER A 93 -9.66 11.86 11.24
C SER A 93 -9.03 11.30 9.96
N THR A 94 -7.96 10.52 10.09
CA THR A 94 -7.25 9.90 8.97
C THR A 94 -8.12 8.93 8.18
N LEU A 95 -8.87 8.06 8.86
CA LEU A 95 -9.81 7.15 8.21
C LEU A 95 -11.02 7.91 7.60
N ALA A 96 -11.43 9.05 8.16
CA ALA A 96 -12.43 9.92 7.56
C ALA A 96 -11.89 10.61 6.30
N HIS A 97 -10.63 11.05 6.28
CA HIS A 97 -9.98 11.63 5.10
C HIS A 97 -9.82 10.59 3.98
N VAL A 98 -9.34 9.39 4.28
CA VAL A 98 -9.36 8.25 3.34
C VAL A 98 -10.78 7.95 2.83
N SER A 99 -11.82 8.19 3.64
CA SER A 99 -13.22 7.98 3.24
C SER A 99 -13.88 9.20 2.56
N LYS A 100 -13.19 10.35 2.43
CA LYS A 100 -13.64 11.48 1.60
C LYS A 100 -13.36 11.19 0.11
N THR A 101 -12.39 10.34 -0.21
CA THR A 101 -12.04 9.91 -1.57
C THR A 101 -12.72 8.57 -1.93
N ASP A 102 -12.97 8.34 -3.22
CA ASP A 102 -13.27 6.96 -3.69
C ASP A 102 -11.97 6.16 -3.85
N TYR A 103 -12.10 4.85 -3.65
CA TYR A 103 -11.04 3.93 -3.20
C TYR A 103 -11.36 2.30 -3.38
N ASP A 104 -10.12 0.40 -3.88
CA ASP A 104 -10.18 -1.11 -4.22
C ASP A 104 -9.69 -2.06 -3.10
N VAL A 105 -8.82 -1.60 -2.20
CA VAL A 105 -8.30 -2.34 -1.03
C VAL A 105 -7.79 -1.35 0.09
N LEU A 106 -6.98 -1.72 1.08
CA LEU A 106 -6.30 -0.80 1.98
C LEU A 106 -5.04 -1.50 2.46
N LEU A 107 -3.87 -0.92 2.23
CA LEU A 107 -2.59 -1.54 2.57
C LEU A 107 -2.12 -0.96 3.91
N VAL A 108 -2.07 -1.77 4.96
CA VAL A 108 -1.60 -1.34 6.28
C VAL A 108 -0.26 -2.03 6.60
N PRO A 109 0.85 -1.29 6.69
CA PRO A 109 2.18 -1.84 6.95
C PRO A 109 2.40 -2.13 8.44
N GLY A 110 1.59 -3.02 9.04
CA GLY A 110 1.68 -3.38 10.46
C GLY A 110 1.06 -2.37 11.43
N ASP A 111 1.25 -2.65 12.73
CA ASP A 111 0.83 -1.87 13.90
C ASP A 111 -0.63 -1.39 13.86
N LEU A 112 -1.51 -2.38 14.01
CA LEU A 112 -2.93 -2.24 13.74
C LEU A 112 -3.69 -1.69 14.94
N SER A 113 -3.59 -2.32 16.12
CA SER A 113 -4.54 -2.08 17.22
C SER A 113 -3.96 -1.37 18.45
N TYR A 114 -2.65 -1.42 18.64
CA TYR A 114 -1.96 -1.08 19.90
C TYR A 114 -2.61 -1.78 21.11
N ALA A 115 -3.01 -3.04 20.94
CA ALA A 115 -3.55 -3.85 22.02
C ALA A 115 -2.45 -4.23 23.03
N ASP A 116 -1.26 -4.58 22.56
CA ASP A 116 -0.06 -4.82 23.36
C ASP A 116 -0.35 -5.79 24.51
N THR A 117 -0.90 -6.96 24.15
CA THR A 117 -1.43 -8.02 25.03
C THR A 117 -2.76 -7.70 25.74
N GLN A 118 -3.23 -6.46 25.76
CA GLN A 118 -4.55 -6.07 26.31
C GLN A 118 -5.68 -6.43 25.33
N GLN A 119 -5.93 -7.74 25.18
CA GLN A 119 -6.80 -8.33 24.15
C GLN A 119 -8.15 -7.63 23.85
N PRO A 120 -8.91 -7.07 24.82
CA PRO A 120 -10.14 -6.33 24.51
C PRO A 120 -9.96 -5.12 23.57
N LEU A 121 -8.74 -4.57 23.49
CA LEU A 121 -8.40 -3.50 22.56
C LEU A 121 -8.47 -3.93 21.09
N TRP A 122 -8.28 -5.20 20.77
CA TRP A 122 -8.53 -5.72 19.41
C TRP A 122 -10.02 -5.66 19.04
N ASP A 123 -10.92 -5.87 20.00
CA ASP A 123 -12.37 -5.85 19.75
C ASP A 123 -12.92 -4.42 19.65
N THR A 124 -12.37 -3.47 20.39
CA THR A 124 -12.67 -2.04 20.19
C THR A 124 -12.08 -1.53 18.88
N PHE A 125 -10.87 -1.95 18.50
CA PHE A 125 -10.28 -1.65 17.20
C PHE A 125 -11.13 -2.19 16.05
N GLY A 126 -11.53 -3.46 16.10
CA GLY A 126 -12.40 -4.09 15.10
C GLY A 126 -13.72 -3.33 14.91
N ARG A 127 -14.41 -3.00 16.00
CA ARG A 127 -15.63 -2.16 15.97
C ARG A 127 -15.38 -0.74 15.43
N PHE A 128 -14.21 -0.19 15.68
CA PHE A 128 -13.83 1.16 15.26
C PHE A 128 -13.57 1.24 13.73
N VAL A 129 -12.89 0.22 13.17
CA VAL A 129 -12.60 0.14 11.72
C VAL A 129 -13.73 -0.51 10.90
N GLU A 130 -14.70 -1.20 11.53
CA GLU A 130 -15.80 -1.92 10.89
C GLU A 130 -16.44 -1.14 9.73
N LYS A 131 -16.80 0.13 9.95
CA LYS A 131 -17.46 1.00 8.96
C LYS A 131 -16.63 1.31 7.70
N HIS A 132 -15.34 0.98 7.71
CA HIS A 132 -14.41 1.08 6.60
C HIS A 132 -14.08 -0.31 6.03
N ALA A 133 -13.63 -1.24 6.87
CA ALA A 133 -13.22 -2.59 6.48
C ALA A 133 -14.36 -3.47 5.94
N SER A 134 -15.61 -3.23 6.37
CA SER A 134 -16.80 -3.92 5.81
C SER A 134 -17.20 -3.45 4.40
N ARG A 135 -16.61 -2.36 3.88
CA ARG A 135 -16.99 -1.76 2.59
C ARG A 135 -15.99 -2.08 1.49
N ARG A 136 -14.70 -2.01 1.82
CA ARG A 136 -13.58 -2.08 0.89
C ARG A 136 -12.52 -2.99 1.55
N PRO A 137 -11.87 -3.94 0.83
CA PRO A 137 -10.91 -4.88 1.41
C PRO A 137 -9.79 -4.20 2.19
N TRP A 138 -9.28 -4.84 3.24
CA TRP A 138 -8.11 -4.39 4.01
C TRP A 138 -7.07 -5.51 4.00
N MET A 139 -5.87 -5.21 3.55
CA MET A 139 -4.73 -6.12 3.50
C MET A 139 -3.66 -5.56 4.44
N VAL A 140 -3.29 -6.36 5.42
CA VAL A 140 -2.44 -5.97 6.53
C VAL A 140 -1.22 -6.88 6.57
N THR A 141 -0.06 -6.36 6.93
CA THR A 141 1.03 -7.19 7.47
C THR A 141 1.10 -7.00 8.99
N GLU A 142 2.02 -7.67 9.64
CA GLU A 142 2.32 -7.58 11.06
C GLU A 142 3.36 -6.48 11.36
N GLY A 143 3.22 -5.81 12.51
CA GLY A 143 4.26 -4.97 13.12
C GLY A 143 4.63 -5.46 14.53
N ASN A 144 5.55 -4.78 15.20
CA ASN A 144 5.99 -5.20 16.55
C ASN A 144 4.86 -5.21 17.59
N HIS A 145 3.79 -4.41 17.42
CA HIS A 145 2.64 -4.45 18.33
C HIS A 145 1.72 -5.66 18.08
N GLU A 146 1.82 -6.33 16.93
CA GLU A 146 1.15 -7.60 16.67
C GLU A 146 1.90 -8.83 17.22
N VAL A 147 3.19 -8.70 17.58
CA VAL A 147 3.98 -9.80 18.14
C VAL A 147 3.32 -10.34 19.42
N GLU A 148 2.88 -9.45 20.31
CA GLU A 148 2.18 -9.76 21.59
C GLU A 148 2.82 -10.85 22.48
N SER A 149 4.13 -11.11 22.32
CA SER A 149 4.86 -12.06 23.14
C SER A 149 5.16 -11.49 24.52
N ALA A 150 5.04 -12.32 25.57
CA ALA A 150 5.43 -11.91 26.92
C ALA A 150 6.96 -11.66 26.98
N ALA A 151 7.37 -10.48 27.45
CA ALA A 151 8.77 -10.07 27.61
C ALA A 151 9.60 -11.01 28.51
N THR A 152 8.93 -11.86 29.29
CA THR A 152 9.50 -13.10 29.83
C THR A 152 8.59 -14.23 29.38
N ALA A 153 9.04 -15.06 28.43
CA ALA A 153 8.26 -16.15 27.86
C ALA A 153 8.13 -17.32 28.86
N LEU A 154 7.22 -17.17 29.82
CA LEU A 154 6.90 -18.21 30.79
C LEU A 154 6.18 -19.39 30.11
N PRO A 155 6.33 -20.63 30.61
CA PRO A 155 5.58 -21.78 30.10
C PRO A 155 4.07 -21.52 30.08
N GLY A 156 3.43 -21.66 28.92
CA GLY A 156 2.01 -21.33 28.72
C GLY A 156 1.72 -19.91 28.25
N SER A 157 2.75 -19.09 27.99
CA SER A 157 2.58 -17.82 27.25
C SER A 157 2.03 -18.11 25.83
N PRO A 158 1.16 -17.25 25.28
CA PRO A 158 0.68 -17.42 23.90
C PRO A 158 1.84 -17.33 22.91
N SER A 159 1.72 -18.05 21.79
CA SER A 159 2.61 -17.86 20.64
C SER A 159 2.47 -16.44 20.07
N PRO A 160 3.52 -15.90 19.43
CA PRO A 160 3.43 -14.60 18.78
C PRO A 160 2.33 -14.53 17.71
N PHE A 161 1.82 -13.32 17.43
CA PHE A 161 0.87 -13.03 16.34
C PHE A 161 -0.48 -13.77 16.40
N VAL A 162 -0.84 -14.40 17.52
CA VAL A 162 -2.11 -15.15 17.65
C VAL A 162 -3.33 -14.25 17.42
N ALA A 163 -3.36 -13.04 17.99
CA ALA A 163 -4.48 -12.12 17.80
C ALA A 163 -4.58 -11.60 16.36
N TYR A 164 -3.43 -11.29 15.73
CA TYR A 164 -3.33 -10.90 14.32
C TYR A 164 -3.91 -11.98 13.40
N ASN A 165 -3.32 -13.18 13.39
CA ASN A 165 -3.71 -14.27 12.48
C ASN A 165 -5.15 -14.77 12.73
N THR A 166 -5.65 -14.67 13.96
CA THR A 166 -7.05 -15.05 14.27
C THR A 166 -8.07 -14.05 13.72
N ARG A 167 -7.69 -12.76 13.60
CA ARG A 167 -8.61 -11.66 13.28
C ARG A 167 -8.50 -11.17 11.83
N TRP A 168 -7.34 -11.30 11.20
CA TRP A 168 -7.08 -10.84 9.83
C TRP A 168 -6.78 -12.03 8.91
N ARG A 169 -7.67 -12.26 7.94
CA ARG A 169 -7.56 -13.36 6.97
C ARG A 169 -6.93 -12.86 5.68
N MET A 170 -5.61 -13.01 5.60
CA MET A 170 -4.82 -12.63 4.43
C MET A 170 -4.64 -13.82 3.48
N PRO A 171 -4.50 -13.62 2.16
CA PRO A 171 -4.53 -14.69 1.16
C PRO A 171 -3.19 -15.43 1.02
N TYR A 172 -2.61 -15.87 2.14
CA TYR A 172 -1.29 -16.51 2.14
C TYR A 172 -1.29 -17.88 1.45
N GLU A 173 -2.40 -18.63 1.56
CA GLU A 173 -2.55 -19.93 0.90
C GLU A 173 -2.67 -19.77 -0.62
N GLU A 174 -3.45 -18.79 -1.08
CA GLU A 174 -3.59 -18.43 -2.49
C GLU A 174 -2.29 -17.87 -3.08
N SER A 175 -1.45 -17.23 -2.28
CA SER A 175 -0.12 -16.72 -2.68
C SER A 175 1.01 -17.76 -2.54
N GLY A 176 0.70 -19.01 -2.22
CA GLY A 176 1.71 -20.08 -2.01
C GLY A 176 2.68 -19.83 -0.86
N SER A 177 2.33 -18.95 0.08
CA SER A 177 3.08 -18.71 1.32
C SER A 177 2.66 -19.73 2.40
N PRO A 178 3.59 -20.19 3.25
CA PRO A 178 3.25 -21.04 4.40
C PRO A 178 2.77 -20.23 5.63
N SER A 179 2.59 -18.90 5.56
CA SER A 179 2.32 -18.07 6.74
C SER A 179 1.49 -16.81 6.47
N GLY A 180 0.49 -16.53 7.31
CA GLY A 180 -0.29 -15.28 7.27
C GLY A 180 0.50 -14.00 7.61
N LEU A 181 1.75 -14.11 8.01
CA LEU A 181 2.65 -12.98 8.29
C LEU A 181 3.27 -12.37 7.02
N TYR A 182 3.28 -13.09 5.89
CA TYR A 182 3.81 -12.61 4.62
C TYR A 182 3.14 -13.32 3.44
N TYR A 183 2.73 -12.58 2.42
CA TYR A 183 1.91 -13.08 1.31
C TYR A 183 1.91 -12.08 0.16
N SER A 184 1.42 -12.48 -1.01
CA SER A 184 1.25 -11.60 -2.17
C SER A 184 -0.18 -11.65 -2.73
N PHE A 185 -0.56 -10.68 -3.54
CA PHE A 185 -1.82 -10.67 -4.28
C PHE A 185 -1.81 -9.66 -5.43
N ASP A 186 -2.65 -9.92 -6.43
CA ASP A 186 -2.85 -9.01 -7.55
C ASP A 186 -3.97 -8.00 -7.30
N ALA A 187 -3.73 -6.76 -7.69
CA ALA A 187 -4.64 -5.63 -7.60
C ALA A 187 -4.82 -4.96 -8.98
N ALA A 188 -5.80 -4.05 -9.08
CA ALA A 188 -6.15 -3.32 -10.30
C ALA A 188 -6.39 -4.21 -11.55
N GLY A 189 -6.86 -5.45 -11.35
CA GLY A 189 -7.13 -6.41 -12.42
C GLY A 189 -5.89 -7.11 -12.99
N GLY A 190 -4.88 -7.38 -12.13
CA GLY A 190 -3.61 -8.02 -12.53
C GLY A 190 -2.52 -7.04 -12.93
N ALA A 191 -2.82 -5.74 -13.05
CA ALA A 191 -1.86 -4.72 -13.48
C ALA A 191 -0.83 -4.33 -12.38
N VAL A 192 -1.10 -4.68 -11.12
CA VAL A 192 -0.25 -4.41 -9.96
C VAL A 192 -0.18 -5.66 -9.11
N HIS A 193 1.01 -6.20 -8.88
CA HIS A 193 1.24 -7.25 -7.90
C HIS A 193 1.81 -6.64 -6.62
N VAL A 194 1.20 -7.01 -5.50
CA VAL A 194 1.47 -6.44 -4.17
C VAL A 194 2.00 -7.54 -3.27
N VAL A 195 3.24 -7.37 -2.80
CA VAL A 195 3.91 -8.27 -1.85
C VAL A 195 3.86 -7.64 -0.47
N MET A 196 3.44 -8.39 0.54
CA MET A 196 3.39 -8.01 1.94
C MET A 196 4.40 -8.88 2.69
N LEU A 197 5.45 -8.26 3.22
CA LEU A 197 6.51 -8.93 3.98
C LEU A 197 6.27 -8.78 5.48
N GLY A 198 6.69 -9.79 6.24
CA GLY A 198 6.72 -9.78 7.70
C GLY A 198 8.11 -9.40 8.19
N SER A 199 8.22 -8.25 8.85
CA SER A 199 9.48 -7.74 9.39
C SER A 199 9.95 -8.48 10.65
N TYR A 200 9.02 -9.11 11.39
CA TYR A 200 9.30 -9.89 12.60
C TYR A 200 9.06 -11.40 12.40
N ALA A 201 8.62 -11.81 11.21
CA ALA A 201 8.82 -13.15 10.70
C ALA A 201 10.30 -13.42 10.33
N GLY A 202 10.72 -14.68 10.26
CA GLY A 202 12.08 -15.03 9.82
C GLY A 202 12.33 -14.58 8.38
N PHE A 203 13.45 -13.88 8.13
CA PHE A 203 13.77 -13.25 6.84
C PHE A 203 15.18 -13.54 6.29
N ASN A 204 15.98 -14.37 6.96
CA ASN A 204 17.32 -14.72 6.48
C ASN A 204 17.28 -15.62 5.22
N SER A 205 18.42 -15.82 4.55
CA SER A 205 18.49 -16.58 3.30
C SER A 205 18.00 -18.04 3.38
N THR A 206 17.98 -18.63 4.58
CA THR A 206 17.48 -19.98 4.86
C THR A 206 16.04 -20.00 5.39
N SER A 207 15.33 -18.88 5.37
CA SER A 207 13.96 -18.76 5.88
C SER A 207 12.91 -19.06 4.81
N ASP A 208 11.76 -19.60 5.23
CA ASP A 208 10.61 -19.83 4.36
C ASP A 208 10.14 -18.55 3.66
N GLN A 209 10.20 -17.39 4.33
CA GLN A 209 9.85 -16.10 3.73
C GLN A 209 10.79 -15.73 2.59
N HIS A 210 12.10 -15.86 2.77
CA HIS A 210 13.08 -15.56 1.73
C HIS A 210 12.96 -16.52 0.54
N ALA A 211 12.78 -17.83 0.82
CA ALA A 211 12.58 -18.85 -0.21
C ALA A 211 11.26 -18.68 -0.96
N TRP A 212 10.18 -18.28 -0.28
CA TRP A 212 8.90 -17.92 -0.90
C TRP A 212 9.02 -16.66 -1.76
N LEU A 213 9.57 -15.57 -1.22
CA LEU A 213 9.73 -14.28 -1.90
C LEU A 213 10.51 -14.40 -3.22
N ALA A 214 11.55 -15.23 -3.24
CA ALA A 214 12.32 -15.49 -4.46
C ALA A 214 11.49 -16.20 -5.54
N ARG A 215 10.58 -17.11 -5.18
CA ARG A 215 9.68 -17.80 -6.12
C ARG A 215 8.52 -16.92 -6.58
N ASP A 216 7.93 -16.19 -5.64
CA ASP A 216 6.82 -15.25 -5.85
C ASP A 216 7.20 -14.19 -6.89
N LEU A 217 8.28 -13.46 -6.64
CA LEU A 217 8.80 -12.44 -7.56
C LEU A 217 9.21 -12.99 -8.94
N ALA A 218 9.72 -14.23 -8.99
CA ALA A 218 10.11 -14.88 -10.25
C ALA A 218 8.91 -15.36 -11.09
N ALA A 219 7.73 -15.51 -10.50
CA ALA A 219 6.51 -15.93 -11.20
C ALA A 219 5.77 -14.79 -11.92
N VAL A 220 6.09 -13.52 -11.61
CA VAL A 220 5.34 -12.35 -12.11
C VAL A 220 5.73 -12.00 -13.56
N ASP A 221 4.84 -12.27 -14.51
CA ASP A 221 4.98 -11.74 -15.88
C ASP A 221 4.83 -10.21 -15.87
N ARG A 222 5.96 -9.50 -15.87
CA ARG A 222 6.02 -8.03 -15.91
C ARG A 222 5.41 -7.39 -17.16
N ARG A 223 4.97 -8.16 -18.17
CA ARG A 223 4.17 -7.68 -19.32
C ARG A 223 2.69 -7.58 -19.00
N ALA A 224 2.14 -8.58 -18.29
CA ALA A 224 0.77 -8.54 -17.76
C ALA A 224 0.68 -7.64 -16.52
N THR A 225 1.71 -7.69 -15.68
CA THR A 225 1.77 -7.06 -14.35
C THR A 225 2.94 -6.06 -14.27
N PRO A 226 2.78 -4.88 -14.90
CA PRO A 226 3.86 -3.89 -15.03
C PRO A 226 4.29 -3.24 -13.71
N TRP A 227 3.54 -3.38 -12.61
CA TRP A 227 3.87 -2.80 -11.31
C TRP A 227 4.11 -3.86 -10.24
N LEU A 228 5.26 -3.74 -9.56
CA LEU A 228 5.56 -4.43 -8.31
C LEU A 228 5.59 -3.43 -7.16
N VAL A 229 4.70 -3.63 -6.18
CA VAL A 229 4.63 -2.85 -4.94
C VAL A 229 4.95 -3.78 -3.77
N VAL A 230 5.87 -3.39 -2.90
CA VAL A 230 6.19 -4.15 -1.68
C VAL A 230 5.77 -3.34 -0.45
N LEU A 231 5.26 -4.02 0.57
CA LEU A 231 5.04 -3.47 1.90
C LEU A 231 5.76 -4.32 2.95
N LEU A 232 6.20 -3.65 4.00
CA LEU A 232 6.84 -4.24 5.19
C LEU A 232 6.56 -3.30 6.37
N HIS A 233 6.87 -3.70 7.61
CA HIS A 233 6.73 -2.79 8.75
C HIS A 233 7.99 -1.95 8.95
N ALA A 234 9.13 -2.57 9.29
CA ALA A 234 10.33 -1.87 9.73
C ALA A 234 11.17 -1.28 8.57
N PRO A 235 11.26 0.06 8.41
CA PRO A 235 11.87 0.68 7.24
C PRO A 235 13.36 0.34 7.09
N TRP A 236 13.71 -0.18 5.92
CA TRP A 236 15.10 -0.46 5.51
C TRP A 236 15.95 0.79 5.33
N TYR A 237 15.31 1.92 4.98
CA TYR A 237 15.94 3.22 4.85
C TYR A 237 15.17 4.23 5.73
N ASN A 238 15.90 4.87 6.63
CA ASN A 238 15.39 5.72 7.71
C ASN A 238 16.47 6.77 8.04
N THR A 239 16.11 8.03 8.29
CA THR A 239 17.01 9.06 8.84
C THR A 239 16.57 9.61 10.20
N ASN A 240 15.52 9.05 10.79
CA ASN A 240 15.07 9.35 12.14
C ASN A 240 15.99 8.71 13.21
N ALA A 241 15.90 9.19 14.45
CA ALA A 241 16.50 8.54 15.62
C ALA A 241 15.64 7.36 16.12
N ALA A 242 14.33 7.43 15.95
CA ALA A 242 13.44 6.28 16.17
C ALA A 242 13.77 5.15 15.17
N HIS A 243 13.92 3.92 15.66
CA HIS A 243 14.16 2.71 14.87
C HIS A 243 15.37 2.81 13.91
N ALA A 244 16.39 3.56 14.33
CA ALA A 244 17.58 3.84 13.54
C ALA A 244 18.39 2.57 13.24
N GLY A 245 18.29 2.05 12.02
CA GLY A 245 18.99 0.86 11.55
C GLY A 245 18.29 -0.48 11.83
N GLU A 246 17.07 -0.48 12.35
CA GLU A 246 16.36 -1.72 12.72
C GLU A 246 16.12 -2.64 11.50
N GLY A 247 15.69 -2.07 10.36
CA GLY A 247 15.47 -2.79 9.11
C GLY A 247 16.75 -3.24 8.36
N GLU A 248 17.95 -2.87 8.80
CA GLU A 248 19.21 -3.10 8.06
C GLU A 248 19.55 -4.59 7.88
N ALA A 249 19.15 -5.45 8.83
CA ALA A 249 19.34 -6.89 8.73
C ALA A 249 18.45 -7.51 7.65
N MET A 250 17.18 -7.10 7.59
CA MET A 250 16.22 -7.55 6.57
C MET A 250 16.60 -7.00 5.19
N ARG A 251 17.01 -5.73 5.10
CA ARG A 251 17.53 -5.12 3.86
C ARG A 251 18.69 -5.94 3.29
N LYS A 252 19.69 -6.27 4.11
CA LYS A 252 20.86 -7.07 3.70
C LYS A 252 20.48 -8.46 3.17
N ALA A 253 19.41 -9.07 3.69
CA ALA A 253 18.94 -10.37 3.23
C ALA A 253 18.12 -10.27 1.92
N MET A 254 17.19 -9.30 1.83
CA MET A 254 16.12 -9.31 0.81
C MET A 254 16.20 -8.20 -0.25
N GLU A 255 16.97 -7.12 -0.06
CA GLU A 255 16.99 -6.01 -1.01
C GLU A 255 17.45 -6.43 -2.41
N ARG A 256 18.33 -7.43 -2.51
CA ARG A 256 18.78 -7.94 -3.82
C ARG A 256 17.65 -8.61 -4.60
N LEU A 257 16.77 -9.36 -3.93
CA LEU A 257 15.58 -9.96 -4.56
C LEU A 257 14.65 -8.88 -5.11
N LEU A 258 14.35 -7.84 -4.31
CA LEU A 258 13.48 -6.73 -4.75
C LEU A 258 14.10 -5.92 -5.89
N TYR A 259 15.43 -5.73 -5.86
CA TYR A 259 16.16 -5.02 -6.91
C TYR A 259 16.14 -5.79 -8.23
N ASP A 260 16.49 -7.08 -8.23
CA ASP A 260 16.57 -7.92 -9.43
C ASP A 260 15.18 -8.18 -10.04
N ALA A 261 14.15 -8.36 -9.20
CA ALA A 261 12.74 -8.45 -9.64
C ALA A 261 12.17 -7.12 -10.18
N ARG A 262 12.91 -6.02 -10.03
CA ARG A 262 12.54 -4.66 -10.46
C ARG A 262 11.31 -4.11 -9.73
N VAL A 263 11.30 -4.21 -8.40
CA VAL A 263 10.28 -3.61 -7.53
C VAL A 263 10.26 -2.09 -7.69
N ASP A 264 9.07 -1.53 -7.95
CA ASP A 264 8.94 -0.12 -8.31
C ASP A 264 8.98 0.80 -7.10
N VAL A 265 8.31 0.40 -6.01
CA VAL A 265 8.20 1.14 -4.76
C VAL A 265 8.01 0.18 -3.56
N VAL A 266 8.61 0.54 -2.43
CA VAL A 266 8.46 -0.14 -1.14
C VAL A 266 7.85 0.83 -0.13
N PHE A 267 6.79 0.42 0.57
CA PHE A 267 6.19 1.17 1.67
C PHE A 267 6.50 0.53 3.03
N ALA A 268 6.75 1.36 4.05
CA ALA A 268 7.07 0.95 5.42
C ALA A 268 6.17 1.65 6.45
N GLY A 269 5.99 1.05 7.63
CA GLY A 269 5.34 1.65 8.80
C GLY A 269 6.37 2.10 9.83
N HIS A 270 6.13 1.76 11.10
CA HIS A 270 7.06 1.75 12.24
C HIS A 270 7.59 3.10 12.72
N VAL A 271 8.26 3.86 11.86
CA VAL A 271 8.72 5.20 12.24
C VAL A 271 7.53 6.14 12.08
N HIS A 272 7.07 6.71 13.19
CA HIS A 272 5.90 7.60 13.24
C HIS A 272 6.20 8.98 12.64
N ALA A 273 6.67 9.06 11.40
CA ALA A 273 6.86 10.27 10.63
C ALA A 273 6.96 9.92 9.13
N TYR A 274 6.62 10.87 8.26
CA TYR A 274 6.69 10.64 6.82
C TYR A 274 8.13 10.83 6.36
N GLU A 275 8.68 9.88 5.61
CA GLU A 275 9.98 10.02 4.95
C GLU A 275 9.98 9.31 3.61
N ARG A 276 10.45 9.99 2.57
CA ARG A 276 10.57 9.45 1.21
C ARG A 276 12.00 9.61 0.69
N PHE A 277 12.56 8.50 0.22
CA PHE A 277 13.84 8.47 -0.46
C PHE A 277 13.70 8.66 -1.98
N THR A 278 14.83 8.84 -2.65
CA THR A 278 14.95 8.68 -4.11
C THR A 278 14.84 7.20 -4.51
N ARG A 279 15.12 6.85 -5.78
CA ARG A 279 15.39 5.44 -6.13
C ARG A 279 16.73 5.01 -5.55
N VAL A 280 16.73 4.00 -4.68
CA VAL A 280 17.92 3.58 -3.91
C VAL A 280 18.19 2.10 -4.12
N HIS A 281 19.47 1.72 -4.15
CA HIS A 281 19.91 0.34 -3.93
C HIS A 281 21.20 0.35 -3.10
N ASN A 282 21.28 -0.51 -2.09
CA ASN A 282 22.44 -0.69 -1.23
C ASN A 282 23.08 0.61 -0.69
N ASN A 283 22.26 1.51 -0.12
CA ASN A 283 22.67 2.83 0.42
C ASN A 283 23.15 3.86 -0.62
N GLU A 284 22.93 3.64 -1.91
CA GLU A 284 23.29 4.57 -2.99
C GLU A 284 22.10 4.90 -3.90
N ALA A 285 22.12 6.11 -4.49
CA ALA A 285 21.13 6.51 -5.47
C ALA A 285 21.32 5.67 -6.75
N ASN A 286 20.30 4.90 -7.13
CA ASN A 286 20.35 4.01 -8.27
C ASN A 286 19.05 4.16 -9.06
N PRO A 287 19.06 4.63 -10.34
CA PRO A 287 17.85 4.89 -11.11
C PRO A 287 17.03 3.62 -11.41
N CYS A 288 17.61 2.44 -11.20
CA CYS A 288 16.98 1.14 -11.34
C CYS A 288 16.52 0.54 -9.99
N GLY A 289 16.82 1.15 -8.85
CA GLY A 289 16.35 0.69 -7.53
C GLY A 289 14.90 1.09 -7.21
N PRO A 290 14.26 0.47 -6.20
CA PRO A 290 12.95 0.88 -5.73
C PRO A 290 12.97 2.31 -5.14
N VAL A 291 11.83 3.00 -5.17
CA VAL A 291 11.59 4.17 -4.29
C VAL A 291 11.17 3.63 -2.92
N TYR A 292 11.73 4.17 -1.84
CA TYR A 292 11.35 3.78 -0.48
C TYR A 292 10.58 4.91 0.22
N ILE A 293 9.43 4.57 0.81
CA ILE A 293 8.52 5.52 1.47
C ILE A 293 8.08 4.96 2.82
N THR A 294 8.48 5.65 3.89
CA THR A 294 8.04 5.42 5.27
C THR A 294 6.76 6.20 5.53
N ILE A 295 5.73 5.50 5.99
CA ILE A 295 4.36 5.99 6.17
C ILE A 295 3.69 5.40 7.43
N GLY A 296 4.48 5.19 8.49
CA GLY A 296 3.95 5.13 9.86
C GLY A 296 3.46 6.49 10.39
N ASP A 297 3.58 7.52 9.54
CA ASP A 297 3.42 8.92 9.86
C ASP A 297 2.05 9.33 10.36
N GLY A 298 0.98 8.64 9.97
CA GLY A 298 -0.32 9.04 10.49
C GLY A 298 -0.39 8.87 12.00
N GLY A 299 0.47 8.05 12.64
CA GLY A 299 0.82 8.03 14.08
C GLY A 299 0.11 7.00 14.96
N ASN A 300 0.37 6.98 16.26
CA ASN A 300 -0.27 6.09 17.25
C ASN A 300 -0.41 6.79 18.62
N ARG A 301 -0.80 6.06 19.67
CA ARG A 301 -0.91 6.63 21.03
C ARG A 301 0.41 7.18 21.59
N GLU A 302 1.53 6.89 20.93
CA GLU A 302 2.90 7.24 21.32
C GLU A 302 3.34 8.54 20.62
N GLY A 303 2.89 8.75 19.38
CA GLY A 303 3.01 10.01 18.64
C GLY A 303 4.27 10.12 17.77
N LEU A 304 4.53 11.30 17.19
CA LEU A 304 5.53 11.47 16.12
C LEU A 304 6.97 11.24 16.57
N ALA A 305 7.71 10.60 15.66
CA ALA A 305 9.16 10.57 15.65
C ALA A 305 9.71 11.89 15.06
N PHE A 306 9.90 12.92 15.90
CA PHE A 306 10.34 14.25 15.44
C PHE A 306 11.84 14.36 15.10
N ASP A 307 12.71 13.48 15.63
CA ASP A 307 14.16 13.63 15.56
C ASP A 307 14.77 13.03 14.28
N PHE A 308 14.68 13.80 13.19
CA PHE A 308 15.40 13.49 11.95
C PHE A 308 16.88 13.89 12.07
N GLN A 309 17.75 12.89 12.18
CA GLN A 309 19.18 13.05 12.47
C GLN A 309 19.85 13.98 11.44
N LYS A 310 20.34 15.13 11.93
CA LYS A 310 20.89 16.21 11.08
C LYS A 310 22.04 15.77 10.18
N ASN A 311 22.90 14.88 10.68
CA ASN A 311 24.13 14.44 10.01
C ASN A 311 24.03 12.99 9.47
N HIS A 312 22.82 12.47 9.23
CA HIS A 312 22.65 11.08 8.82
C HIS A 312 23.29 10.78 7.45
N LYS A 313 23.98 9.64 7.31
CA LYS A 313 24.68 9.25 6.07
C LYS A 313 23.74 9.16 4.85
N LEU A 314 22.47 8.84 5.10
CA LEU A 314 21.42 8.73 4.07
C LEU A 314 20.64 10.03 3.84
N ALA A 315 20.93 11.12 4.57
CA ALA A 315 20.20 12.39 4.41
C ALA A 315 20.28 12.95 2.98
N ARG A 316 21.35 12.63 2.23
CA ARG A 316 21.51 12.94 0.79
C ARG A 316 20.54 12.20 -0.14
N LEU A 317 19.87 11.15 0.36
CA LEU A 317 18.95 10.28 -0.39
C LEU A 317 17.48 10.48 0.04
N SER A 318 17.24 11.00 1.25
CA SER A 318 15.92 11.45 1.72
C SER A 318 15.50 12.70 0.95
N MET A 319 14.50 12.58 0.10
CA MET A 319 13.98 13.66 -0.75
C MET A 319 12.93 14.53 -0.05
N MET A 320 12.18 13.95 0.89
CA MET A 320 11.18 14.64 1.69
C MET A 320 11.02 13.93 3.03
N ARG A 321 10.85 14.70 4.11
CA ARG A 321 10.56 14.16 5.44
C ARG A 321 9.77 15.17 6.27
N GLU A 322 8.66 14.76 6.87
CA GLU A 322 7.80 15.62 7.69
C GLU A 322 7.23 14.83 8.88
N ALA A 323 7.54 15.27 10.10
CA ALA A 323 6.88 14.80 11.32
C ALA A 323 5.55 15.54 11.45
N SER A 324 4.54 15.01 10.76
CA SER A 324 3.14 15.41 10.80
C SER A 324 2.31 14.22 10.35
N PHE A 325 1.03 14.21 10.65
CA PHE A 325 0.24 13.00 10.51
C PHE A 325 -0.52 13.00 9.20
N GLY A 326 -0.62 11.86 8.50
CA GLY A 326 -1.09 11.81 7.13
C GLY A 326 -1.57 10.44 6.64
N HIS A 327 -1.67 10.31 5.32
CA HIS A 327 -2.02 9.08 4.61
C HIS A 327 -1.57 9.11 3.14
N GLY A 328 -1.44 7.93 2.54
CA GLY A 328 -0.84 7.74 1.22
C GLY A 328 -1.84 7.64 0.06
N ARG A 329 -1.38 8.05 -1.13
CA ARG A 329 -2.04 7.85 -2.41
C ARG A 329 -1.05 7.40 -3.47
N LEU A 330 -0.92 6.09 -3.74
CA LEU A 330 -0.45 5.64 -5.06
C LEU A 330 -1.65 5.69 -6.04
N SER A 331 -1.42 5.74 -7.34
CA SER A 331 -2.47 5.91 -8.37
C SER A 331 -1.90 5.46 -9.71
N VAL A 332 -2.07 4.18 -10.02
CA VAL A 332 -1.53 3.50 -11.21
C VAL A 332 -2.33 3.90 -12.45
N VAL A 333 -1.82 4.88 -13.21
CA VAL A 333 -2.55 5.43 -14.36
C VAL A 333 -2.57 4.45 -15.53
N ASN A 334 -1.45 3.78 -15.78
CA ASN A 334 -1.25 2.81 -16.85
C ASN A 334 -0.02 1.93 -16.56
N ALA A 335 0.45 1.17 -17.55
CA ALA A 335 1.63 0.29 -17.44
C ALA A 335 2.98 1.02 -17.27
N THR A 336 3.06 2.33 -17.49
CA THR A 336 4.32 3.09 -17.46
C THR A 336 4.38 4.10 -16.32
N SER A 337 3.24 4.62 -15.86
CA SER A 337 3.16 5.80 -15.00
C SER A 337 2.16 5.64 -13.86
N ALA A 338 2.57 6.01 -12.65
CA ALA A 338 1.72 6.10 -11.48
C ALA A 338 2.03 7.38 -10.68
N ARG A 339 1.05 7.95 -9.97
CA ARG A 339 1.27 9.10 -9.09
C ARG A 339 1.28 8.65 -7.63
N TRP A 340 2.34 9.01 -6.89
CA TRP A 340 2.32 9.05 -5.44
C TRP A 340 1.91 10.46 -4.97
N ALA A 341 1.09 10.55 -3.92
CA ALA A 341 0.91 11.75 -3.12
C ALA A 341 0.75 11.38 -1.65
N TRP A 342 1.40 12.13 -0.75
CA TRP A 342 1.19 12.05 0.68
C TRP A 342 0.32 13.22 1.15
N HIS A 343 -0.71 12.89 1.93
CA HIS A 343 -1.77 13.78 2.35
C HIS A 343 -1.76 13.97 3.87
N ARG A 344 -1.42 15.16 4.34
CA ARG A 344 -1.37 15.51 5.77
C ARG A 344 -2.74 15.85 6.33
N ASN A 345 -3.02 15.34 7.53
CA ASN A 345 -4.27 15.40 8.31
C ASN A 345 -4.20 16.35 9.52
N ASP A 346 -3.09 17.06 9.73
CA ASP A 346 -2.94 18.14 10.74
C ASP A 346 -3.90 19.31 10.51
N ASP A 347 -4.34 19.51 9.27
CA ASP A 347 -5.23 20.58 8.82
C ASP A 347 -6.70 20.09 8.76
N ALA A 348 -7.67 21.01 8.74
CA ALA A 348 -9.11 20.69 8.76
C ALA A 348 -9.61 19.89 7.52
N ASP A 349 -8.87 19.96 6.42
CA ASP A 349 -8.99 19.10 5.24
C ASP A 349 -7.60 18.57 4.88
N SER A 350 -7.52 17.34 4.37
CA SER A 350 -6.22 16.72 4.08
C SER A 350 -5.48 17.42 2.94
N THR A 351 -4.32 18.01 3.23
CA THR A 351 -3.50 18.73 2.24
C THR A 351 -2.48 17.82 1.58
N VAL A 352 -2.32 17.88 0.25
CA VAL A 352 -1.16 17.24 -0.41
C VAL A 352 0.09 18.02 -0.01
N ARG A 353 1.05 17.33 0.61
CA ARG A 353 2.30 17.92 1.13
C ARG A 353 3.53 17.43 0.39
N ASP A 354 3.45 16.26 -0.23
CA ASP A 354 4.47 15.69 -1.09
C ASP A 354 3.83 14.86 -2.21
N GLU A 355 4.45 14.83 -3.39
CA GLU A 355 4.02 14.00 -4.51
C GLU A 355 5.17 13.67 -5.46
N LEU A 356 5.02 12.58 -6.22
CA LEU A 356 5.82 12.33 -7.42
C LEU A 356 5.05 11.53 -8.47
N TRP A 357 5.58 11.55 -9.68
CA TRP A 357 5.26 10.56 -10.70
C TRP A 357 6.33 9.46 -10.67
N LEU A 358 5.88 8.24 -10.40
CA LEU A 358 6.65 7.01 -10.54
C LEU A 358 6.58 6.55 -12.00
N GLU A 359 7.73 6.15 -12.52
CA GLU A 359 7.84 5.38 -13.77
C GLU A 359 8.06 3.90 -13.43
N SER A 360 7.36 3.00 -14.14
CA SER A 360 7.56 1.56 -13.98
C SER A 360 8.94 1.14 -14.48
N LEU A 361 9.68 0.41 -13.65
CA LEU A 361 10.96 -0.19 -13.97
C LEU A 361 10.84 -1.30 -15.02
N ALA A 362 9.68 -1.96 -15.12
CA ALA A 362 9.40 -2.91 -16.19
C ALA A 362 9.30 -2.23 -17.56
N ALA A 363 8.82 -0.99 -17.61
CA ALA A 363 8.78 -0.17 -18.84
C ALA A 363 10.16 0.44 -19.19
N ASN A 364 11.11 0.50 -18.25
CA ASN A 364 12.40 1.15 -18.44
C ASN A 364 13.41 0.22 -19.15
N GLY A 365 13.53 0.38 -20.47
CA GLY A 365 14.46 -0.39 -21.30
C GLY A 365 15.96 -0.15 -21.07
N ALA A 366 16.37 0.86 -20.28
CA ALA A 366 17.76 0.93 -19.80
C ALA A 366 17.97 -0.05 -18.63
N CYS A 367 16.98 -0.13 -17.75
CA CYS A 367 16.97 -1.01 -16.60
C CYS A 367 16.85 -2.50 -16.95
N GLN A 368 16.12 -2.89 -18.00
CA GLN A 368 16.01 -4.29 -18.44
C GLN A 368 17.37 -4.92 -18.84
N ARG A 369 18.33 -4.13 -19.32
CA ARG A 369 19.59 -4.63 -19.91
C ARG A 369 20.69 -5.00 -18.91
N GLY A 370 20.43 -4.91 -17.61
CA GLY A 370 21.38 -5.29 -16.56
C GLY A 370 21.52 -6.80 -16.31
N ASN A 371 20.57 -7.63 -16.79
CA ASN A 371 20.42 -9.02 -16.34
C ASN A 371 21.31 -10.08 -17.01
N HIS A 372 22.35 -9.71 -17.78
CA HIS A 372 23.32 -10.69 -18.31
C HIS A 372 24.21 -11.36 -17.24
N ALA A 373 23.97 -11.10 -15.95
CA ALA A 373 24.50 -11.83 -14.81
C ALA A 373 23.47 -12.75 -14.11
N ALA A 374 22.28 -12.93 -14.70
CA ALA A 374 21.24 -13.83 -14.18
C ALA A 374 21.31 -15.25 -14.77
N ASP A 375 22.09 -15.47 -15.83
CA ASP A 375 22.26 -16.78 -16.48
C ASP A 375 23.15 -17.75 -15.67
N SER A 376 23.58 -17.40 -14.46
CA SER A 376 24.47 -18.21 -13.60
C SER A 376 23.78 -18.89 -12.41
N TRP A 377 22.44 -18.95 -12.38
CA TRP A 377 21.66 -19.53 -11.27
C TRP A 377 21.22 -21.00 -11.52
N SER A 378 21.82 -21.68 -12.51
CA SER A 378 21.49 -23.07 -12.88
C SER A 378 22.42 -24.15 -12.31
N ASP A 379 23.60 -23.79 -11.79
CA ASP A 379 24.73 -24.72 -11.67
C ASP A 379 25.10 -25.12 -10.23
N GLU A 380 24.40 -24.61 -9.20
CA GLU A 380 24.59 -25.02 -7.78
C GLU A 380 23.24 -25.27 -7.06
N LEU A 381 22.51 -26.31 -7.51
CA LEU A 381 21.45 -27.03 -6.78
C LEU A 381 21.55 -28.55 -7.01
#